data_AF-A0A382P2I6-F1
#
_entry.id   AF-A0A382P2I6-F1
#
_cell.length_a   1.000
_cell.length_b   1.000
_cell.length_c   1.000
_cell.angle_alpha   90.00
_cell.angle_beta   90.00
_cell.angle_gamma   90.00
#
_symmetry.space_group_name_H-M   'P 1'
#
loop_
_entity.id
_entity.type
_entity.pdbx_description
1 polymer ?
#
loop_
_entity_poly.entity_id
_entity_poly.type
_entity_poly.pdbx_seq_one_letter_code
_entity_poly.pdbx_strand_id
1 'polypeptide(L)' 'MAIEEDLHLGDITTESLNLNSENVSCKIVSKAKGILSGNGVASRVFKKIDESIEYTEQTKDSETLNNGTV' A
#
# COMPACT_ATOMS: atom_id res chain seq x y z
N MET A 1 -2.03 -16.02 -7.91
CA MET A 1 -1.92 -15.34 -6.59
C MET A 1 -2.59 -13.97 -6.68
N ALA A 2 -2.94 -13.29 -5.57
CA ALA A 2 -3.70 -12.03 -5.61
C ALA A 2 -3.07 -10.91 -6.48
N ILE A 3 -1.74 -10.79 -6.49
CA ILE A 3 -1.05 -9.79 -7.34
C ILE A 3 -1.19 -10.14 -8.83
N GLU A 4 -0.99 -11.40 -9.20
CA GLU A 4 -1.14 -11.85 -10.60
C GLU A 4 -2.59 -11.72 -11.07
N GLU A 5 -3.55 -11.96 -10.17
CA GLU A 5 -4.97 -11.82 -10.45
C GLU A 5 -5.32 -10.39 -10.92
N ASP A 6 -4.78 -9.39 -10.22
CA ASP A 6 -5.03 -7.97 -10.48
C ASP A 6 -4.18 -7.42 -11.64
N LEU A 7 -2.92 -7.86 -11.77
CA LEU A 7 -1.92 -7.29 -12.69
C LEU A 7 -1.56 -8.18 -13.89
N HIS A 8 -2.40 -9.15 -14.27
CA HIS A 8 -2.09 -10.15 -15.33
C HIS A 8 -1.36 -9.59 -16.57
N LEU A 9 -1.83 -8.45 -17.10
CA LEU A 9 -1.26 -7.77 -18.28
C LEU A 9 -0.55 -6.45 -17.95
N GLY A 10 -0.35 -6.16 -16.65
CA GLY A 10 0.08 -4.86 -16.13
C GLY A 10 -1.09 -3.95 -15.74
N ASP A 11 -0.76 -2.74 -15.27
CA ASP A 11 -1.71 -1.68 -14.96
C ASP A 11 -1.69 -0.61 -16.07
N ILE A 12 -2.48 -0.86 -17.11
CA ILE A 12 -2.54 -0.02 -18.32
C ILE A 12 -2.89 1.43 -17.97
N THR A 13 -3.70 1.67 -16.95
CA THR A 13 -4.11 3.04 -16.57
C THR A 13 -2.91 3.81 -16.03
N THR A 14 -2.15 3.20 -15.12
CA THR A 14 -0.94 3.80 -14.55
C THR A 14 0.16 3.96 -15.61
N GLU A 15 0.39 2.95 -16.45
CA GLU A 15 1.40 2.98 -17.51
C GLU A 15 1.09 4.04 -18.58
N SER A 16 -0.19 4.23 -18.93
CA SER A 16 -0.61 5.19 -19.96
C SER A 16 -0.44 6.65 -19.56
N LEU A 17 -0.33 6.95 -18.25
CA LEU A 17 -0.08 8.31 -17.77
C LEU A 17 1.36 8.78 -18.06
N ASN A 18 2.23 7.89 -18.56
CA ASN A 18 3.62 8.17 -18.93
C ASN A 18 4.35 8.96 -17.84
N LEU A 19 4.10 8.58 -16.59
CA LEU A 19 4.71 9.18 -15.42
C LEU A 19 6.20 8.88 -15.44
N ASN A 20 7.03 9.88 -15.13
CA ASN A 20 8.43 9.63 -14.90
C ASN A 20 8.58 8.65 -13.72
N SER A 21 9.59 7.78 -13.77
CA SER A 21 9.98 6.97 -12.61
C SER A 21 10.61 7.87 -11.54
N GLU A 22 9.76 8.57 -10.80
CA GLU A 22 10.12 9.41 -9.67
C GLU A 22 9.85 8.66 -8.36
N ASN A 23 10.78 8.80 -7.41
CA ASN A 23 10.55 8.34 -6.05
C ASN A 23 9.53 9.26 -5.39
N VAL A 24 8.37 8.73 -5.08
CA VAL A 24 7.28 9.45 -4.42
C VAL A 24 7.01 8.87 -3.03
N SER A 25 6.43 9.69 -2.15
CA SER A 25 5.98 9.24 -0.83
C SER A 25 4.46 9.24 -0.76
N CYS A 26 3.89 8.18 -0.21
CA CYS A 26 2.45 8.03 -0.02
C CYS A 26 2.11 7.77 1.45
N LYS A 27 0.83 7.97 1.81
CA LYS A 27 0.31 7.70 3.15
C LYS A 27 -0.93 6.82 3.03
N ILE A 28 -0.99 5.80 3.87
CA ILE A 28 -2.21 5.03 4.10
C ILE A 28 -2.98 5.77 5.20
N VAL A 29 -4.27 6.05 4.98
CA VAL A 29 -5.07 6.84 5.92
C VAL A 29 -6.36 6.11 6.23
N SER A 30 -6.59 5.84 7.51
CA SER A 30 -7.86 5.27 7.97
C SER A 30 -9.00 6.23 7.68
N LYS A 31 -10.08 5.73 7.08
CA LYS A 31 -11.29 6.50 6.78
C LYS A 31 -12.41 6.28 7.80
N ALA A 32 -12.20 5.40 8.77
CA ALA A 32 -13.20 5.01 9.75
C ALA A 32 -12.58 4.68 11.11
N LYS A 33 -13.41 4.58 12.14
CA LYS A 33 -13.00 4.07 13.43
C LYS A 33 -12.93 2.54 13.40
N GLY A 34 -11.89 1.94 13.95
CA GLY A 34 -11.74 0.48 13.98
C GLY A 34 -10.47 0.01 14.68
N ILE A 35 -10.15 -1.27 14.55
CA ILE A 35 -8.88 -1.87 14.99
C ILE A 35 -8.07 -2.23 13.74
N LEU A 36 -6.79 -1.83 13.71
CA LEU A 36 -5.89 -2.18 12.61
C LEU A 36 -5.58 -3.68 12.64
N SER A 37 -5.65 -4.33 11.49
CA SER A 37 -5.21 -5.72 11.29
C SER A 37 -4.69 -5.90 9.88
N GLY A 38 -3.59 -6.62 9.72
CA GLY A 38 -3.00 -6.94 8.42
C GLY A 38 -1.97 -5.92 7.92
N ASN A 39 -1.46 -5.02 8.75
CA ASN A 39 -0.47 -4.03 8.33
C ASN A 39 0.82 -4.70 7.80
N GLY A 40 1.27 -5.76 8.47
CA GLY A 40 2.43 -6.54 8.01
C GLY A 40 2.16 -7.32 6.72
N VAL A 41 0.90 -7.62 6.40
CA VAL A 41 0.52 -8.24 5.11
C VAL A 41 0.58 -7.19 4.00
N ALA A 42 0.06 -5.98 4.23
CA ALA A 42 0.18 -4.87 3.29
C ALA A 42 1.65 -4.56 2.93
N SER A 43 2.53 -4.48 3.95
CA SER A 43 3.97 -4.31 3.73
C SER A 43 4.57 -5.37 2.80
N ARG A 44 4.21 -6.65 2.99
CA ARG A 44 4.68 -7.76 2.14
C ARG A 44 4.16 -7.68 0.70
N VAL A 45 2.96 -7.14 0.48
CA VAL A 45 2.42 -6.96 -0.88
C VAL A 45 3.27 -5.92 -1.63
N PHE A 46 3.53 -4.75 -1.02
CA PHE A 46 4.38 -3.74 -1.64
C PHE A 46 5.78 -4.25 -1.92
N LYS A 47 6.42 -4.93 -0.95
CA LYS A 47 7.75 -5.52 -1.12
C LYS A 47 7.81 -6.63 -2.18
N LYS A 48 6.69 -7.32 -2.45
CA LYS A 48 6.62 -8.34 -3.50
C LYS A 48 6.47 -7.74 -4.90
N ILE A 49 5.95 -6.51 -5.00
CA ILE A 49 5.87 -5.76 -6.25
C ILE A 49 7.24 -5.14 -6.55
N ASP A 50 7.86 -4.48 -5.56
CA ASP A 50 9.20 -3.90 -5.68
C ASP A 50 9.91 -3.92 -4.31
N GLU A 51 11.04 -4.62 -4.24
CA GLU A 51 11.83 -4.77 -3.01
C GLU A 51 12.43 -3.45 -2.51
N SER A 52 12.58 -2.45 -3.39
CA SER A 52 13.14 -1.13 -3.07
C SER A 52 12.18 -0.22 -2.29
N ILE A 53 10.87 -0.49 -2.29
CA ILE A 53 9.87 0.36 -1.62
C ILE A 53 10.11 0.41 -0.11
N GLU A 54 10.33 1.60 0.44
CA GLU A 54 10.41 1.79 1.89
C GLU A 54 9.00 1.85 2.51
N TYR A 55 8.69 0.92 3.42
CA TYR A 55 7.42 0.87 4.13
C TYR A 55 7.63 1.19 5.61
N THR A 56 7.10 2.33 6.07
CA THR A 56 7.21 2.76 7.47
C THR A 56 5.88 2.64 8.18
N GLU A 57 5.80 1.71 9.14
CA GLU A 57 4.61 1.52 9.98
C GLU A 57 4.47 2.66 11.00
N GLN A 58 3.47 3.53 10.83
CA GLN A 58 3.12 4.57 11.81
C GLN A 58 2.20 4.03 12.92
N THR A 59 1.47 2.95 12.62
CA THR A 59 0.56 2.26 13.54
C THR A 59 0.77 0.74 13.43
N LYS A 60 0.50 -0.01 14.49
CA LYS A 60 0.65 -1.48 14.53
C LYS A 60 -0.70 -2.19 14.57
N ASP A 61 -0.68 -3.45 14.14
CA ASP A 61 -1.83 -4.33 14.30
C ASP A 61 -2.29 -4.38 15.77
N SER A 62 -3.61 -4.45 15.97
CA SER A 62 -4.32 -4.34 17.25
C SER A 62 -4.44 -2.93 17.83
N GLU A 63 -3.88 -1.89 17.19
CA GLU A 63 -4.13 -0.51 17.60
C GLU A 63 -5.51 0.00 17.14
N THR A 64 -6.08 0.93 17.90
CA THR A 64 -7.34 1.58 17.54
C THR A 64 -7.09 2.74 16.59
N LEU A 65 -7.78 2.75 15.46
CA LEU A 65 -7.76 3.81 14.46
C LEU A 65 -9.00 4.70 14.60
N ASN A 66 -8.83 5.98 14.28
CA ASN A 66 -9.92 6.91 14.01
C ASN A 66 -9.86 7.34 12.54
N ASN A 67 -10.92 8.02 12.07
CA ASN A 67 -10.84 8.67 10.75
C ASN A 67 -9.69 9.70 10.74
N GLY A 68 -8.82 9.59 9.75
CA GLY A 68 -7.62 10.43 9.59
C GLY A 68 -6.34 9.89 10.23
N THR A 69 -6.38 8.76 10.96
CA THR A 69 -5.15 8.12 11.46
C THR A 69 -4.29 7.67 10.28
N VAL A 70 -2.99 7.97 10.35
CA VAL A 70 -1.94 7.55 9.41
C VAL A 70 -1.11 6.47 10.08
#